data_AF-A0A9X1HKW9-F1
#
_entry.id   AF-A0A9X1HKW9-F1
#
_cell.length_a   1.000
_cell.length_b   1.000
_cell.length_c   1.000
_cell.angle_alpha   90.00
_cell.angle_beta   90.00
_cell.angle_gamma   90.00
#
_symmetry.space_group_name_H-M   'P 1'
#
loop_
_entity.id
_entity.type
_entity.pdbx_description
1 polymer ?
#
loop_
_entity_poly.entity_id
_entity_poly.type
_entity_poly.pdbx_seq_one_letter_code
_entity_poly.pdbx_strand_id
1 'polypeptide(L)'
;MKATGLKMDIHKEKLRLIEWLAGLNDTAVIKEFIALKESRQMDWWDETDETTRKSIKKGLSELNKNEGISHDQVMQEIRQKYNL
;
A
#
# COMPACT_ATOMS: atom_id res chain seq x y z
N MET A 1 -32.98 9.36 34.93
CA MET A 1 -31.84 10.21 34.56
C MET A 1 -31.31 9.71 33.22
N LYS A 2 -31.41 10.49 32.13
CA LYS A 2 -30.99 10.04 30.79
C LYS A 2 -29.50 10.31 30.62
N ALA A 3 -28.73 9.26 30.35
CA ALA A 3 -27.35 9.38 29.91
C ALA A 3 -27.34 9.95 28.48
N THR A 4 -27.15 11.26 28.36
CA THR A 4 -26.96 11.93 27.08
C THR A 4 -25.52 11.66 26.64
N GLY A 5 -25.31 10.64 25.83
CA GLY A 5 -24.03 10.40 25.17
C GLY A 5 -23.65 11.61 24.33
N LEU A 6 -22.54 12.25 24.68
CA LEU A 6 -21.93 13.34 23.92
C LEU A 6 -21.63 12.85 22.50
N LYS A 7 -22.41 13.32 21.52
CA LYS A 7 -22.11 13.14 20.11
C LYS A 7 -20.93 14.05 19.78
N MET A 8 -19.73 13.47 19.69
CA MET A 8 -18.53 14.20 19.29
C MET A 8 -18.76 14.83 17.91
N ASP A 9 -18.54 16.14 17.81
CA ASP A 9 -18.46 16.80 16.51
C ASP A 9 -17.12 16.43 15.87
N ILE A 10 -17.18 15.49 14.93
CA ILE A 10 -16.02 14.95 14.25
C ILE A 10 -15.24 16.01 13.47
N HIS A 11 -15.90 17.06 12.97
CA HIS A 11 -15.23 18.13 12.22
C HIS A 11 -14.43 19.02 13.16
N LYS A 12 -15.03 19.38 14.30
CA LYS A 12 -14.35 20.14 15.35
C LYS A 12 -13.14 19.40 15.91
N GLU A 13 -13.27 18.10 16.12
CA GLU A 13 -12.18 17.31 16.69
C GLU A 13 -11.04 17.10 15.69
N LYS A 14 -11.35 16.92 14.39
CA LYS A 14 -10.34 16.92 13.33
C LYS A 14 -9.55 18.21 13.28
N LEU A 15 -10.22 19.37 13.40
CA LEU A 15 -9.55 20.66 13.38
C LEU A 15 -8.59 20.82 14.57
N ARG A 16 -9.03 20.46 15.77
CA ARG A 16 -8.19 20.45 16.97
C ARG A 16 -6.95 19.58 16.84
N LEU A 17 -7.10 18.39 16.25
CA LEU A 17 -5.99 17.48 16.03
C LEU A 17 -4.96 18.08 15.06
N ILE A 18 -5.42 18.72 13.98
CA ILE A 18 -4.54 19.39 13.00
C ILE A 18 -3.77 20.53 13.67
N GLU A 19 -4.45 21.40 14.44
CA GLU A 19 -3.84 22.51 15.15
C GLU A 19 -2.78 22.03 16.16
N TRP A 20 -3.09 20.98 16.91
CA TRP A 20 -2.16 20.40 17.88
C TRP A 20 -0.92 19.78 17.19
N LEU A 21 -1.12 19.00 16.12
CA LEU A 21 -0.02 18.40 15.36
C LEU A 21 0.87 19.47 14.71
N ALA A 22 0.30 20.59 14.24
CA ALA A 22 1.05 21.68 13.63
C ALA A 22 2.01 22.38 14.60
N GLY A 23 1.70 22.39 15.90
CA GLY A 23 2.57 22.92 16.95
C GLY A 23 3.54 21.91 17.56
N LEU A 24 3.50 20.65 17.12
CA LEU A 24 4.24 19.56 17.74
C LEU A 24 5.68 19.53 17.20
N ASN A 25 6.66 19.68 18.10
CA ASN A 25 8.09 19.58 17.76
C ASN A 25 8.72 18.25 18.22
N ASP A 26 8.00 17.44 19.00
CA ASP A 26 8.48 16.15 19.48
C ASP A 26 8.43 15.10 18.37
N THR A 27 9.59 14.78 17.82
CA THR A 27 9.74 13.80 16.74
C THR A 27 9.36 12.37 17.13
N ALA A 28 9.42 12.00 18.41
CA ALA A 28 9.00 10.66 18.85
C ALA A 28 7.48 10.52 18.74
N VAL A 29 6.74 11.53 19.21
CA VAL A 29 5.27 11.55 19.12
C VAL A 29 4.81 11.59 17.65
N ILE A 30 5.46 12.37 16.79
CA ILE A 30 5.15 12.40 15.35
C ILE A 30 5.30 11.00 14.73
N LYS A 31 6.38 10.28 15.06
CA LYS A 31 6.63 8.92 14.54
C LYS A 31 5.54 7.93 14.96
N GLU A 32 5.08 7.99 16.21
CA GLU A 32 3.99 7.14 16.69
C GLU A 32 2.68 7.38 15.92
N PHE A 33 2.35 8.63 15.60
CA PHE A 33 1.16 8.95 14.80
C PHE A 33 1.26 8.49 13.35
N ILE A 34 2.44 8.58 12.74
CA ILE A 34 2.70 8.04 11.39
C ILE A 34 2.52 6.53 11.40
N ALA A 35 3.13 5.84 12.36
CA ALA A 35 3.00 4.38 12.52
C ALA A 35 1.54 3.96 12.75
N LEU A 36 0.78 4.73 13.55
CA LEU A 36 -0.65 4.50 13.75
C LEU A 36 -1.44 4.63 12.44
N LYS A 37 -1.17 5.67 11.64
CA LYS A 37 -1.79 5.84 10.31
C LYS A 37 -1.45 4.66 9.40
N GLU A 38 -0.18 4.30 9.31
CA GLU A 38 0.30 3.21 8.46
C GLU A 38 -0.28 1.85 8.87
N SER A 39 -0.36 1.57 10.18
CA SER A 39 -0.96 0.33 10.70
C SER A 39 -2.44 0.13 10.36
N ARG A 40 -3.13 1.22 9.98
CA ARG A 40 -4.55 1.22 9.61
C ARG A 40 -4.79 1.49 8.13
N GLN A 41 -3.75 1.82 7.38
CA GLN A 41 -3.81 1.77 5.92
C GLN A 41 -3.64 0.31 5.53
N MET A 42 -4.67 -0.24 4.91
CA MET A 42 -4.60 -1.59 4.36
C MET A 42 -3.51 -1.58 3.29
N ASP A 43 -2.55 -2.51 3.37
CA ASP A 43 -1.53 -2.64 2.34
C ASP A 43 -2.25 -2.89 1.00
N TRP A 44 -1.78 -2.29 -0.09
CA TRP A 44 -2.36 -2.55 -1.42
C TRP A 44 -2.33 -4.05 -1.73
N TRP A 45 -1.36 -4.78 -1.16
CA TRP A 45 -1.28 -6.24 -1.25
C TRP A 45 -2.47 -6.94 -0.59
N ASP A 46 -2.98 -6.40 0.51
CA ASP A 46 -4.17 -6.90 1.22
C ASP A 46 -5.45 -6.55 0.47
N GLU A 47 -5.47 -5.44 -0.28
CA GLU A 47 -6.55 -5.05 -1.20
C GLU A 47 -6.55 -5.83 -2.52
N THR A 48 -5.41 -6.39 -2.93
CA THR A 48 -5.28 -7.11 -4.20
C THR A 48 -6.14 -8.37 -4.21
N ASP A 49 -6.96 -8.53 -5.26
CA ASP A 49 -7.83 -9.70 -5.39
C ASP A 49 -7.02 -11.00 -5.43
N GLU A 50 -7.64 -12.11 -5.01
CA GLU A 50 -6.91 -13.36 -4.86
C GLU A 50 -6.39 -13.92 -6.18
N THR A 51 -7.03 -13.62 -7.32
CA THR A 51 -6.59 -14.10 -8.63
C THR A 51 -5.36 -13.36 -9.12
N THR A 52 -5.31 -12.03 -8.92
CA THR A 52 -4.12 -11.21 -9.15
C THR A 52 -3.00 -11.61 -8.22
N ARG A 53 -3.29 -11.83 -6.93
CA ARG A 53 -2.29 -12.28 -5.95
C ARG A 53 -1.70 -13.64 -6.33
N LYS A 54 -2.53 -14.59 -6.81
CA LYS A 54 -2.08 -15.89 -7.33
C LYS A 54 -1.20 -15.74 -8.57
N SER A 55 -1.57 -14.87 -9.49
CA SER A 55 -0.81 -14.60 -10.72
C SER A 55 0.58 -14.01 -10.42
N ILE A 56 0.65 -13.04 -9.50
CA ILE A 56 1.92 -12.44 -9.05
C ILE A 56 2.80 -13.49 -8.37
N LYS A 57 2.25 -14.29 -7.45
CA LYS A 57 2.99 -15.38 -6.78
C LYS A 57 3.50 -16.43 -7.76
N LYS A 58 2.72 -16.75 -8.79
CA LYS A 58 3.12 -17.66 -9.87
C LYS A 58 4.31 -17.09 -10.63
N GLY A 59 4.23 -15.85 -11.11
CA GLY A 59 5.34 -15.21 -11.84
C GLY A 59 6.63 -15.15 -11.02
N LEU A 60 6.54 -14.81 -9.72
CA LEU A 60 7.70 -14.84 -8.82
C LEU A 60 8.30 -16.26 -8.67
N SER A 61 7.46 -17.29 -8.59
CA SER A 61 7.90 -18.69 -8.51
C SER A 61 8.62 -19.14 -9.79
N GLU A 62 8.10 -18.76 -10.96
CA GLU A 62 8.71 -19.03 -12.27
C GLU A 62 10.06 -18.33 -12.39
N LEU A 63 10.16 -17.06 -11.98
CA LEU A 63 11.43 -16.33 -11.94
C LEU A 63 12.46 -16.98 -11.00
N ASN A 64 12.04 -17.43 -9.81
CA ASN A 64 12.91 -18.13 -8.87
C ASN A 64 13.43 -19.47 -9.42
N LYS A 65 12.69 -20.10 -10.35
CA LYS A 65 13.10 -21.31 -11.05
C LYS A 65 13.93 -21.03 -12.31
N ASN A 66 14.30 -19.78 -12.56
CA ASN A 66 14.96 -19.32 -13.79
C ASN A 66 14.14 -19.60 -15.07
N GLU A 67 12.80 -19.63 -14.97
CA GLU A 67 11.89 -19.78 -16.11
C GLU A 67 11.57 -18.44 -16.79
N GLY A 68 12.17 -17.34 -16.31
CA GLY A 68 12.03 -16.02 -16.90
C GLY A 68 12.79 -15.90 -18.22
N ILE A 69 12.15 -15.29 -19.22
CA ILE A 69 12.77 -14.97 -20.52
C ILE A 69 13.06 -13.47 -20.53
N SER A 70 14.30 -13.10 -20.86
CA SER A 70 14.67 -11.68 -20.94
C SER A 70 13.99 -11.00 -22.14
N HIS A 71 13.78 -9.69 -22.03
CA HIS A 71 13.22 -8.91 -23.13
C HIS A 71 14.07 -9.05 -24.41
N ASP A 72 15.40 -9.02 -24.28
CA ASP A 72 16.31 -9.15 -25.41
C ASP A 72 16.16 -10.49 -26.12
N GLN A 73 16.03 -11.58 -25.36
CA GLN A 73 15.80 -12.91 -25.91
C GLN A 73 14.46 -12.97 -26.65
N VAL A 74 13.38 -12.47 -26.05
CA VAL A 74 12.06 -12.41 -26.71
C VAL A 74 12.14 -11.61 -28.01
N MET A 75 12.78 -10.44 -28.00
CA MET A 75 12.89 -9.60 -29.19
C MET A 75 13.73 -10.24 -30.28
N GLN A 76 14.79 -10.95 -29.92
CA GLN A 76 15.60 -11.72 -30.86
C GLN A 76 14.76 -12.82 -31.53
N GLU A 77 14.03 -13.61 -30.75
CA GLU A 77 13.16 -14.68 -31.26
C GLU A 77 12.05 -14.13 -32.18
N ILE A 78 11.45 -12.99 -31.82
CA ILE A 78 10.43 -12.33 -32.65
C ILE A 78 11.01 -11.85 -33.98
N ARG A 79 12.17 -11.18 -33.98
CA ARG A 79 12.81 -10.71 -35.22
C ARG A 79 13.15 -11.88 -36.15
N GLN A 80 13.66 -12.97 -35.58
CA GLN A 80 13.96 -14.19 -36.33
C GLN A 80 12.69 -14.84 -36.89
N LYS A 81 11.61 -14.92 -36.13
CA LYS A 81 10.35 -15.56 -36.55
C LYS A 81 9.63 -14.80 -37.67
N TYR A 82 9.71 -13.48 -37.65
CA TYR A 82 9.00 -12.61 -38.60
C TYR A 82 9.89 -11.97 -39.66
N ASN A 83 11.18 -12.33 -39.73
CA ASN A 83 12.14 -11.79 -40.70
C ASN A 83 12.21 -10.24 -40.71
N LEU A 84 12.15 -9.64 -39.52
CA LEU A 84 12.20 -8.18 -39.31
C LEU A 84 13.63 -7.63 -39.22
#